data_AF-A0A1Q7VKC6-F1
#
_entry.id   AF-A0A1Q7VKC6-F1
#
_cell.length_a   1.000
_cell.length_b   1.000
_cell.length_c   1.000
_cell.angle_alpha   90.00
_cell.angle_beta   90.00
_cell.angle_gamma   90.00
#
_symmetry.space_group_name_H-M   'P 1'
#
loop_
_entity.id
_entity.type
_entity.pdbx_description
1 polymer ?
#
loop_
_entity_poly.entity_id
_entity_poly.type
_entity_poly.pdbx_seq_one_letter_code
_entity_poly.pdbx_strand_id
1 'polypeptide(L)'
;MRKLIFLAVTALLALPALAVAGSPPSPASQAAAVKQCATERNANAAAFKVLYGTLPNRSNAFGKCVSKLAQQNEQEHSNAAAQCRTERSGGATAFAGKYGTGPNHKNAFGNCVSMKAKVAASARVEATINAATSCWTERKADLAAFKAHYGTNANKSNAFGKCVSGKVKQSSP
;
A
#
# COMPACT_ATOMS: atom_id res chain seq x y z
N MET A 1 54.80 18.06 23.17
CA MET A 1 54.76 17.46 21.81
C MET A 1 53.31 17.30 21.39
N ARG A 2 52.99 17.75 20.16
CA ARG A 2 51.72 17.61 19.41
C ARG A 2 51.11 16.20 19.59
N LYS A 3 49.78 16.00 19.60
CA LYS A 3 48.88 16.18 18.44
C LYS A 3 47.40 16.31 18.87
N LEU A 4 46.72 17.24 18.21
CA LEU A 4 45.27 17.39 18.10
C LEU A 4 44.66 16.23 17.31
N ILE A 5 43.53 15.66 17.75
CA ILE A 5 42.57 15.00 16.87
C ILE A 5 41.15 15.41 17.29
N PHE A 6 40.52 16.14 16.38
CA PHE A 6 39.11 16.51 16.31
C PHE A 6 38.21 15.26 16.38
N LEU A 7 37.16 15.30 17.19
CA LEU A 7 36.01 14.39 17.05
C LEU A 7 34.72 15.20 17.14
N ALA A 8 33.90 14.97 16.12
CA ALA A 8 32.83 15.82 15.64
C ALA A 8 31.62 15.88 16.60
N VAL A 9 31.09 17.09 16.76
CA VAL A 9 29.78 17.32 17.37
C VAL A 9 28.70 16.87 16.38
N THR A 10 28.18 15.66 16.55
CA THR A 10 26.95 15.23 15.87
C THR A 10 25.76 15.88 16.57
N ALA A 11 25.26 16.98 15.99
CA ALA A 11 23.96 17.54 16.37
C ALA A 11 22.87 16.53 15.96
N LEU A 12 22.34 15.79 16.93
CA LEU A 12 21.13 15.00 16.78
C LEU A 12 19.95 15.99 16.62
N LEU A 13 19.50 16.20 15.38
CA LEU A 13 18.19 16.78 15.11
C LEU A 13 17.12 15.77 15.59
N ALA A 14 16.67 15.94 16.84
CA ALA A 14 15.46 15.30 17.32
C ALA A 14 14.26 15.88 16.55
N LEU A 15 13.88 15.23 15.46
CA LEU A 15 12.58 15.45 14.83
C LEU A 15 11.53 14.98 15.85
N PRO A 16 10.61 15.84 16.32
CA PRO A 16 9.46 15.36 17.07
C PRO A 16 8.68 14.44 16.13
N ALA A 17 8.54 13.17 16.52
CA ALA A 17 7.59 12.27 15.93
C ALA A 17 6.18 12.78 16.28
N LEU A 18 5.71 13.77 15.53
CA LEU A 18 4.30 14.12 15.49
C LEU A 18 3.60 12.88 14.95
N ALA A 19 2.95 12.15 15.86
CA ALA A 19 1.96 11.16 15.50
C ALA A 19 0.86 11.88 14.73
N VAL A 20 1.00 11.94 13.41
CA VAL A 20 -0.10 12.32 12.52
C VAL A 20 -1.14 11.24 12.73
N ALA A 21 -2.16 11.54 13.53
CA ALA A 21 -3.41 10.82 13.46
C ALA A 21 -3.85 10.90 11.99
N GLY A 22 -3.66 9.80 11.26
CA GLY A 22 -3.97 9.75 9.84
C GLY A 22 -5.40 10.22 9.64
N SER A 23 -5.58 11.27 8.83
CA SER A 23 -6.90 11.77 8.51
C SER A 23 -7.77 10.59 8.03
N PRO A 24 -9.05 10.52 8.43
CA PRO A 24 -9.92 9.47 7.95
C PRO A 24 -9.93 9.50 6.41
N PRO A 25 -9.91 8.32 5.75
CA PRO A 25 -9.79 8.25 4.31
C PRO A 25 -11.04 8.84 3.67
N SER A 26 -10.86 9.57 2.56
CA SER A 26 -11.97 10.25 1.91
C SER A 26 -13.07 9.26 1.47
N PRO A 27 -14.33 9.72 1.29
CA PRO A 27 -15.39 8.87 0.74
C PRO A 27 -15.02 8.23 -0.61
N ALA A 28 -14.26 8.94 -1.45
CA ALA A 28 -13.76 8.40 -2.72
C ALA A 28 -12.74 7.26 -2.49
N SER A 29 -11.83 7.43 -1.54
CA SER A 29 -10.84 6.42 -1.12
C SER A 29 -11.52 5.15 -0.61
N GLN A 30 -12.61 5.31 0.15
CA GLN A 30 -13.46 4.22 0.63
C GLN A 30 -14.21 3.52 -0.50
N ALA A 31 -14.86 4.27 -1.41
CA ALA A 31 -15.58 3.70 -2.53
C ALA A 31 -14.65 2.91 -3.48
N ALA A 32 -13.44 3.40 -3.72
CA ALA A 32 -12.41 2.67 -4.46
C ALA A 32 -12.00 1.37 -3.72
N ALA A 33 -11.79 1.46 -2.40
CA ALA A 33 -11.42 0.30 -1.57
C ALA A 33 -12.50 -0.80 -1.60
N VAL A 34 -13.79 -0.44 -1.60
CA VAL A 34 -14.89 -1.41 -1.73
C VAL A 34 -14.76 -2.22 -3.02
N LYS A 35 -14.51 -1.56 -4.15
CA LYS A 35 -14.33 -2.24 -5.45
C LYS A 35 -13.08 -3.12 -5.45
N GLN A 36 -11.97 -2.61 -4.94
CA GLN A 36 -10.71 -3.37 -4.84
C GLN A 36 -10.87 -4.62 -3.96
N CYS A 37 -11.50 -4.49 -2.80
CA CYS A 37 -11.78 -5.61 -1.91
C CYS A 37 -12.74 -6.63 -2.54
N ALA A 38 -13.70 -6.19 -3.35
CA ALA A 38 -14.55 -7.11 -4.11
C ALA A 38 -13.71 -7.90 -5.13
N THR A 39 -12.79 -7.25 -5.83
CA THR A 39 -11.85 -7.90 -6.76
C THR A 39 -10.97 -8.93 -6.03
N GLU A 40 -10.33 -8.56 -4.92
CA GLU A 40 -9.49 -9.50 -4.15
C GLU A 40 -10.30 -10.70 -3.62
N ARG A 41 -11.52 -10.45 -3.14
CA ARG A 41 -12.42 -11.51 -2.65
C ARG A 41 -12.84 -12.46 -3.77
N ASN A 42 -13.16 -11.92 -4.95
CA ASN A 42 -13.60 -12.71 -6.08
C ASN A 42 -12.45 -13.54 -6.69
N ALA A 43 -11.20 -13.08 -6.58
CA ALA A 43 -10.03 -13.83 -7.01
C ALA A 43 -9.81 -15.11 -6.17
N ASN A 44 -9.92 -15.01 -4.83
CA ASN A 44 -9.86 -16.17 -3.95
C ASN A 44 -10.51 -15.90 -2.60
N ALA A 45 -11.78 -16.28 -2.44
CA ALA A 45 -12.57 -15.99 -1.25
C ALA A 45 -11.99 -16.62 0.04
N ALA A 46 -11.39 -17.81 -0.06
CA ALA A 46 -10.81 -18.50 1.08
C ALA A 46 -9.52 -17.83 1.56
N ALA A 47 -8.62 -17.51 0.63
CA ALA A 47 -7.41 -16.74 0.93
C ALA A 47 -7.76 -15.35 1.48
N PHE A 48 -8.75 -14.67 0.89
CA PHE A 48 -9.22 -13.36 1.32
C PHE A 48 -9.69 -13.36 2.79
N LYS A 49 -10.51 -14.34 3.19
CA LYS A 49 -10.97 -14.48 4.58
C LYS A 49 -9.83 -14.70 5.55
N VAL A 50 -8.81 -15.47 5.17
CA VAL A 50 -7.63 -15.71 6.02
C VAL A 50 -6.73 -14.48 6.09
N LEU A 51 -6.62 -13.70 5.01
CA LEU A 51 -5.81 -12.49 4.93
C LEU A 51 -6.36 -11.36 5.82
N TYR A 52 -7.68 -11.12 5.76
CA TYR A 52 -8.29 -9.94 6.39
C TYR A 52 -9.16 -10.24 7.62
N GLY A 53 -9.74 -11.43 7.69
CA GLY A 53 -10.64 -11.79 8.80
C GLY A 53 -9.86 -11.93 10.09
N THR A 54 -10.40 -11.38 11.18
CA THR A 54 -9.80 -11.46 12.53
C THR A 54 -10.71 -12.13 13.55
N LEU A 55 -12.03 -12.15 13.30
CA LEU A 55 -12.99 -12.89 14.11
C LEU A 55 -12.86 -14.42 13.89
N PRO A 56 -13.34 -15.26 14.83
CA PRO A 56 -13.33 -16.72 14.67
C PRO A 56 -13.99 -17.20 13.37
N ASN A 57 -15.14 -16.63 13.01
CA ASN A 57 -15.86 -16.91 11.76
C ASN A 57 -15.38 -16.08 10.55
N ARG A 58 -14.38 -15.20 10.75
CA ARG A 58 -13.77 -14.33 9.73
C ARG A 58 -14.78 -13.42 8.98
N SER A 59 -15.96 -13.17 9.55
CA SER A 59 -17.03 -12.39 8.90
C SER A 59 -16.65 -10.92 8.66
N ASN A 60 -15.75 -10.38 9.48
CA ASN A 60 -15.28 -9.00 9.36
C ASN A 60 -14.20 -8.78 8.30
N ALA A 61 -13.82 -9.80 7.51
CA ALA A 61 -12.76 -9.71 6.51
C ALA A 61 -12.98 -8.57 5.51
N PHE A 62 -14.19 -8.41 4.99
CA PHE A 62 -14.46 -7.37 4.00
C PHE A 62 -14.31 -5.96 4.58
N GLY A 63 -14.88 -5.70 5.76
CA GLY A 63 -14.74 -4.39 6.43
C GLY A 63 -13.27 -4.08 6.78
N LYS A 64 -12.50 -5.09 7.22
CA LYS A 64 -11.06 -4.92 7.48
C LYS A 64 -10.26 -4.66 6.20
N CYS A 65 -10.60 -5.32 5.09
CA CYS A 65 -10.03 -5.00 3.79
C CYS A 65 -10.31 -3.55 3.40
N VAL A 66 -11.58 -3.12 3.44
CA VAL A 66 -11.97 -1.76 3.03
C VAL A 66 -11.26 -0.72 3.89
N SER A 67 -11.21 -0.91 5.21
CA SER A 67 -10.49 -0.02 6.12
C SER A 67 -9.01 0.10 5.76
N LYS A 68 -8.34 -1.03 5.49
CA LYS A 68 -6.92 -1.02 5.12
C LYS A 68 -6.67 -0.36 3.76
N LEU A 69 -7.43 -0.75 2.74
CA LEU A 69 -7.24 -0.26 1.38
C LEU A 69 -7.65 1.21 1.24
N ALA A 70 -8.63 1.69 2.00
CA ALA A 70 -9.01 3.10 2.00
C ALA A 70 -7.86 3.98 2.51
N GLN A 71 -7.16 3.54 3.56
CA GLN A 71 -5.96 4.22 4.06
C GLN A 71 -4.81 4.19 3.03
N GLN A 72 -4.62 3.05 2.35
CA GLN A 72 -3.60 2.94 1.31
C GLN A 72 -3.93 3.83 0.09
N ASN A 73 -5.19 3.88 -0.33
CA ASN A 73 -5.64 4.74 -1.43
C ASN A 73 -5.44 6.23 -1.09
N GLU A 74 -5.68 6.63 0.16
CA GLU A 74 -5.42 8.01 0.61
C GLU A 74 -3.93 8.35 0.54
N GLN A 75 -3.08 7.44 1.02
CA GLN A 75 -1.63 7.60 0.94
C GLN A 75 -1.14 7.68 -0.51
N GLU A 76 -1.67 6.85 -1.40
CA GLU A 76 -1.34 6.87 -2.83
C GLU A 76 -1.81 8.14 -3.52
N HIS A 77 -2.97 8.68 -3.15
CA HIS A 77 -3.42 9.99 -3.62
C HIS A 77 -2.47 11.10 -3.20
N SER A 78 -2.02 11.10 -1.93
CA SER A 78 -1.05 12.07 -1.43
C SER A 78 0.30 11.97 -2.13
N ASN A 79 0.82 10.74 -2.29
CA ASN A 79 2.06 10.46 -3.01
C ASN A 79 1.96 10.88 -4.49
N ALA A 80 0.86 10.54 -5.15
CA ALA A 80 0.59 10.94 -6.53
C ALA A 80 0.54 12.48 -6.67
N ALA A 81 -0.09 13.19 -5.72
CA ALA A 81 -0.09 14.65 -5.69
C ALA A 81 1.33 15.22 -5.56
N ALA A 82 2.18 14.66 -4.71
CA ALA A 82 3.58 15.09 -4.59
C ALA A 82 4.37 14.85 -5.89
N GLN A 83 4.21 13.68 -6.51
CA GLN A 83 4.82 13.36 -7.80
C GLN A 83 4.34 14.31 -8.91
N CYS A 84 3.03 14.58 -9.00
CA CYS A 84 2.47 15.49 -9.99
C CYS A 84 2.91 16.94 -9.76
N ARG A 85 3.12 17.38 -8.51
CA ARG A 85 3.69 18.70 -8.23
C ARG A 85 5.11 18.80 -8.78
N THR A 86 5.91 17.76 -8.55
CA THR A 86 7.30 17.66 -9.05
C THR A 86 7.34 17.64 -10.58
N GLU A 87 6.52 16.82 -11.23
CA GLU A 87 6.43 16.78 -12.70
C GLU A 87 5.98 18.13 -13.28
N ARG A 88 5.00 18.78 -12.66
CA ARG A 88 4.52 20.09 -13.11
C ARG A 88 5.59 21.17 -12.96
N SER A 89 6.37 21.17 -11.87
CA SER A 89 7.49 22.10 -11.71
C SER A 89 8.63 21.87 -12.69
N GLY A 90 8.78 20.64 -13.20
CA GLY A 90 9.76 20.31 -14.26
C GLY A 90 9.36 20.82 -15.65
N GLY A 91 8.10 21.22 -15.87
CA GLY A 91 7.65 21.78 -17.15
C GLY A 91 6.13 21.88 -17.26
N ALA A 92 5.57 23.05 -16.97
CA ALA A 92 4.12 23.26 -16.92
C ALA A 92 3.40 23.02 -18.26
N THR A 93 3.99 23.45 -19.38
CA THR A 93 3.41 23.26 -20.73
C THR A 93 3.38 21.79 -21.13
N ALA A 94 4.49 21.08 -20.96
CA ALA A 94 4.57 19.65 -21.24
C ALA A 94 3.63 18.84 -20.32
N PHE A 95 3.55 19.23 -19.04
CA PHE A 95 2.62 18.65 -18.08
C PHE A 95 1.15 18.82 -18.50
N ALA A 96 0.77 20.03 -18.93
CA ALA A 96 -0.56 20.32 -19.44
C ALA A 96 -0.87 19.53 -20.73
N GLY A 97 0.08 19.44 -21.65
CA GLY A 97 -0.06 18.61 -22.86
C GLY A 97 -0.24 17.13 -22.54
N LYS A 98 0.47 16.60 -21.54
CA LYS A 98 0.43 15.18 -21.16
C LYS A 98 -0.84 14.78 -20.41
N TYR A 99 -1.32 15.62 -19.48
CA TYR A 99 -2.39 15.25 -18.56
C TYR A 99 -3.68 16.06 -18.74
N GLY A 100 -3.62 17.21 -19.42
CA GLY A 100 -4.77 18.07 -19.64
C GLY A 100 -5.74 17.48 -20.65
N THR A 101 -7.00 17.91 -20.59
CA THR A 101 -8.06 17.46 -21.50
C THR A 101 -8.64 18.65 -22.27
N GLY A 102 -8.96 18.42 -23.54
CA GLY A 102 -9.52 19.42 -24.45
C GLY A 102 -8.49 20.45 -24.96
N PRO A 103 -8.94 21.42 -25.78
CA PRO A 103 -8.05 22.39 -26.43
C PRO A 103 -7.31 23.31 -25.45
N ASN A 104 -7.83 23.46 -24.23
CA ASN A 104 -7.25 24.31 -23.18
C ASN A 104 -6.50 23.51 -22.09
N HIS A 105 -6.25 22.21 -22.31
CA HIS A 105 -5.54 21.33 -21.37
C HIS A 105 -6.02 21.42 -19.92
N LYS A 106 -7.34 21.52 -19.71
CA LYS A 106 -7.93 21.67 -18.37
C LYS A 106 -7.75 20.39 -17.56
N ASN A 107 -7.83 20.51 -16.23
CA ASN A 107 -7.79 19.39 -15.27
C ASN A 107 -6.50 18.57 -15.24
N ALA A 108 -5.41 19.04 -15.86
CA ALA A 108 -4.14 18.31 -15.95
C ALA A 108 -3.62 17.77 -14.60
N PHE A 109 -3.68 18.59 -13.54
CA PHE A 109 -3.21 18.15 -12.23
C PHE A 109 -4.09 17.04 -11.64
N GLY A 110 -5.42 17.22 -11.67
CA GLY A 110 -6.36 16.21 -11.17
C GLY A 110 -6.25 14.90 -11.93
N ASN A 111 -6.10 14.95 -13.25
CA ASN A 111 -5.89 13.77 -14.09
C ASN A 111 -4.57 13.07 -13.77
N CYS A 112 -3.47 13.83 -13.63
CA CYS A 112 -2.18 13.26 -13.22
C CYS A 112 -2.30 12.49 -11.90
N VAL A 113 -2.91 13.10 -10.88
CA VAL A 113 -3.07 12.49 -9.55
C VAL A 113 -3.94 11.25 -9.64
N SER A 114 -5.10 11.35 -10.29
CA SER A 114 -6.04 10.24 -10.46
C SER A 114 -5.41 9.07 -11.20
N MET A 115 -4.69 9.32 -12.30
CA MET A 115 -4.00 8.29 -13.07
C MET A 115 -2.94 7.58 -12.24
N LYS A 116 -2.06 8.31 -11.57
CA LYS A 116 -0.98 7.72 -10.77
C LYS A 116 -1.50 6.96 -9.56
N ALA A 117 -2.46 7.52 -8.83
CA ALA A 117 -3.10 6.85 -7.70
C ALA A 117 -3.79 5.56 -8.16
N LYS A 118 -4.50 5.59 -9.30
CA LYS A 118 -5.14 4.40 -9.87
C LYS A 118 -4.13 3.32 -10.26
N VAL A 119 -3.02 3.69 -10.91
CA VAL A 119 -1.96 2.75 -11.28
C VAL A 119 -1.33 2.11 -10.05
N ALA A 120 -1.00 2.90 -9.03
CA ALA A 120 -0.44 2.39 -7.78
C ALA A 120 -1.42 1.42 -7.09
N ALA A 121 -2.69 1.80 -7.01
CA ALA A 121 -3.71 0.97 -6.39
C ALA A 121 -3.96 -0.35 -7.14
N SER A 122 -4.02 -0.30 -8.48
CA SER A 122 -4.15 -1.49 -9.32
C SER A 122 -2.97 -2.44 -9.16
N ALA A 123 -1.74 -1.91 -9.19
CA ALA A 123 -0.52 -2.72 -8.98
C ALA A 123 -0.51 -3.37 -7.59
N ARG A 124 -0.90 -2.65 -6.54
CA ARG A 124 -1.00 -3.19 -5.18
C ARG A 124 -2.01 -4.32 -5.06
N VAL A 125 -3.20 -4.14 -5.65
CA VAL A 125 -4.27 -5.15 -5.64
C VAL A 125 -3.82 -6.41 -6.37
N GLU A 126 -3.22 -6.26 -7.56
CA GLU A 126 -2.70 -7.38 -8.35
C GLU A 126 -1.58 -8.13 -7.59
N ALA A 127 -0.60 -7.39 -7.05
CA ALA A 127 0.45 -7.98 -6.23
C ALA A 127 -0.12 -8.74 -5.02
N THR A 128 -1.16 -8.20 -4.38
CA THR A 128 -1.82 -8.83 -3.23
C THR A 128 -2.56 -10.12 -3.65
N ILE A 129 -3.25 -10.12 -4.80
CA ILE A 129 -3.94 -11.29 -5.33
C ILE A 129 -2.94 -12.40 -5.68
N ASN A 130 -1.86 -12.06 -6.39
CA ASN A 130 -0.82 -13.01 -6.79
C ASN A 130 -0.13 -13.61 -5.56
N ALA A 131 0.25 -12.75 -4.61
CA ALA A 131 0.84 -13.17 -3.35
C ALA A 131 -0.11 -14.05 -2.53
N ALA A 132 -1.37 -13.66 -2.37
CA ALA A 132 -2.38 -14.42 -1.63
C ALA A 132 -2.63 -15.79 -2.26
N THR A 133 -2.66 -15.87 -3.59
CA THR A 133 -2.83 -17.13 -4.33
C THR A 133 -1.63 -18.05 -4.13
N SER A 134 -0.41 -17.54 -4.31
CA SER A 134 0.83 -18.30 -4.07
C SER A 134 0.92 -18.79 -2.61
N CYS A 135 0.70 -17.90 -1.64
CA CYS A 135 0.69 -18.26 -0.22
C CYS A 135 -0.41 -19.26 0.13
N TRP A 136 -1.54 -19.23 -0.58
CA TRP A 136 -2.63 -20.18 -0.37
C TRP A 136 -2.27 -21.58 -0.85
N THR A 137 -1.61 -21.68 -2.01
CA THR A 137 -1.08 -22.94 -2.53
C THR A 137 -0.04 -23.54 -1.59
N GLU A 138 0.95 -22.74 -1.15
CA GLU A 138 1.95 -23.20 -0.18
C GLU A 138 1.32 -23.65 1.14
N ARG A 139 0.35 -22.89 1.66
CA ARG A 139 -0.38 -23.25 2.89
C ARG A 139 -1.18 -24.54 2.74
N LYS A 140 -1.73 -24.83 1.56
CA LYS A 140 -2.49 -26.06 1.28
C LYS A 140 -1.58 -27.29 1.16
N ALA A 141 -0.36 -27.12 0.66
CA ALA A 141 0.60 -28.20 0.54
C ALA A 141 1.03 -28.73 1.91
N ASP A 142 1.42 -27.83 2.83
CA ASP A 142 1.75 -28.20 4.21
C ASP A 142 1.50 -27.02 5.15
N LEU A 143 0.46 -27.14 5.98
CA LEU A 143 0.11 -26.09 6.94
C LEU A 143 1.14 -25.96 8.08
N ALA A 144 1.75 -27.06 8.51
CA ALA A 144 2.70 -27.05 9.63
C ALA A 144 4.01 -26.41 9.19
N ALA A 145 4.56 -26.82 8.04
CA ALA A 145 5.74 -26.21 7.45
C ALA A 145 5.49 -24.74 7.10
N PHE A 146 4.34 -24.41 6.51
CA PHE A 146 3.97 -23.02 6.18
C PHE A 146 3.95 -22.12 7.43
N LYS A 147 3.33 -22.59 8.52
CA LYS A 147 3.32 -21.85 9.79
C LYS A 147 4.72 -21.71 10.38
N ALA A 148 5.55 -22.75 10.29
CA ALA A 148 6.92 -22.70 10.78
C ALA A 148 7.78 -21.72 9.99
N HIS A 149 7.59 -21.63 8.67
CA HIS A 149 8.37 -20.76 7.79
C HIS A 149 7.96 -19.28 7.91
N TYR A 150 6.66 -18.97 7.89
CA TYR A 150 6.18 -17.57 7.84
C TYR A 150 5.64 -17.02 9.17
N GLY A 151 5.29 -17.89 10.13
CA GLY A 151 4.68 -17.47 11.39
C GLY A 151 5.71 -16.87 12.34
N THR A 152 5.42 -15.68 12.87
CA THR A 152 6.36 -14.96 13.76
C THR A 152 5.79 -14.67 15.14
N ASN A 153 4.49 -14.87 15.37
CA ASN A 153 3.88 -14.72 16.70
C ASN A 153 3.80 -16.06 17.45
N ALA A 154 3.53 -16.02 18.76
CA ALA A 154 3.55 -17.19 19.65
C ALA A 154 2.71 -18.37 19.12
N ASN A 155 1.57 -18.10 18.49
CA ASN A 155 0.68 -19.12 17.93
C ASN A 155 0.80 -19.30 16.40
N LYS A 156 1.78 -18.66 15.76
CA LYS A 156 2.05 -18.66 14.31
C LYS A 156 0.81 -18.34 13.44
N SER A 157 -0.18 -17.65 14.00
CA SER A 157 -1.44 -17.31 13.34
C SER A 157 -1.29 -16.21 12.28
N ASN A 158 -0.21 -15.42 12.35
CA ASN A 158 0.08 -14.36 11.40
C ASN A 158 0.81 -14.84 10.13
N ALA A 159 1.13 -16.14 10.03
CA ALA A 159 1.91 -16.72 8.94
C ALA A 159 1.38 -16.35 7.55
N PHE A 160 0.07 -16.43 7.34
CA PHE A 160 -0.52 -16.11 6.03
C PHE A 160 -0.34 -14.63 5.66
N GLY A 161 -0.66 -13.72 6.59
CA GLY A 161 -0.45 -12.29 6.37
C GLY A 161 1.03 -11.94 6.16
N LYS A 162 1.94 -12.64 6.84
CA LYS A 162 3.39 -12.48 6.67
C LYS A 162 3.86 -12.93 5.29
N CYS A 163 3.44 -14.12 4.84
CA CYS A 163 3.72 -14.61 3.49
C CYS A 163 3.26 -13.60 2.43
N VAL A 164 2.00 -13.14 2.50
CA VAL A 164 1.47 -12.17 1.53
C VAL A 164 2.25 -10.87 1.56
N SER A 165 2.52 -10.33 2.75
CA SER A 165 3.29 -9.08 2.88
C SER A 165 4.73 -9.20 2.39
N GLY A 166 5.37 -10.36 2.56
CA GLY A 166 6.72 -10.62 2.08
C GLY A 166 6.77 -10.64 0.56
N LYS A 167 5.85 -11.38 -0.07
CA LYS A 167 5.77 -11.48 -1.53
C LYS A 167 5.41 -10.14 -2.19
N VAL A 168 4.45 -9.39 -1.64
CA VAL A 168 4.11 -8.04 -2.14
C VAL A 168 5.31 -7.09 -2.10
N LYS A 169 6.12 -7.15 -1.02
CA LYS A 169 7.34 -6.33 -0.92
C LYS A 169 8.39 -6.73 -1.95
N GLN A 170 8.56 -8.03 -2.23
CA GLN A 170 9.49 -8.53 -3.25
C GLN A 170 9.06 -8.17 -4.67
N SER A 171 7.75 -8.01 -4.91
CA SER A 171 7.19 -7.59 -6.20
C SER A 171 7.15 -6.06 -6.39
N SER A 172 7.50 -5.29 -5.36
CA SER A 172 7.59 -3.83 -5.47
C SER A 172 9.02 -3.46 -5.89
N PRO A 173 9.21 -2.71 -7.00
CA PRO A 173 10.53 -2.27 -7.45
C PRO A 173 11.21 -1.29 -6.49
#